data_AF-A0A9Q5CDG0-F1
#
_entry.id   AF-A0A9Q5CDG0-F1
#
_cell.length_a   1.000
_cell.length_b   1.000
_cell.length_c   1.000
_cell.angle_alpha   90.00
_cell.angle_beta   90.00
_cell.angle_gamma   90.00
#
_symmetry.space_group_name_H-M   'P 1'
#
loop_
_entity.id
_entity.type
_entity.pdbx_description
1 polymer ?
#
loop_
_entity_poly.entity_id
_entity_poly.type
_entity_poly.pdbx_seq_one_letter_code
_entity_poly.pdbx_strand_id
1 'polypeptide(L)'
;MNNQIAAVLSVLMLAVPVQAEENPTRDDFSDVLKQPMPDYLTDVIDKPDYRMKWNGLFEGEVGVDQWLAEYPDNGAVEHPVEYVEEGGFVFEIYSLCEPHNCWGSKFTFVVSKTCPLVHGVMTSFDEVTRQFGVKLKFYDGDKPIYVLPQFADLCRAELK
;
A
#
# COMPACT_ATOMS: atom_id res chain seq x y z
N MET A 1 -3.03 13.70 59.74
CA MET A 1 -3.03 14.63 58.58
C MET A 1 -1.67 14.53 57.91
N ASN A 2 -1.69 14.48 56.57
CA ASN A 2 -0.57 14.43 55.61
C ASN A 2 0.05 13.05 55.31
N ASN A 3 -0.66 12.33 54.42
CA ASN A 3 -0.11 11.39 53.45
C ASN A 3 0.83 12.12 52.47
N GLN A 4 2.01 11.57 52.21
CA GLN A 4 2.74 11.74 50.95
C GLN A 4 3.37 10.38 50.63
N ILE A 5 2.70 9.62 49.76
CA ILE A 5 3.20 8.39 49.16
C ILE A 5 3.99 8.82 47.94
N ALA A 6 5.31 8.63 47.95
CA ALA A 6 6.14 8.77 46.76
C ALA A 6 5.95 7.51 45.91
N ALA A 7 5.07 7.59 44.91
CA ALA A 7 4.91 6.55 43.91
C ALA A 7 6.07 6.63 42.89
N VAL A 8 6.95 5.65 42.95
CA VAL A 8 7.93 5.34 41.90
C VAL A 8 7.13 4.78 40.72
N LEU A 9 6.86 5.61 39.70
CA LEU A 9 6.32 5.13 38.43
C LEU A 9 7.47 4.50 37.61
N SER A 10 7.66 3.20 37.80
CA SER A 10 8.31 2.37 36.80
C SER A 10 7.37 2.26 35.60
N VAL A 11 7.70 2.95 34.51
CA VAL A 11 7.09 2.69 33.20
C VAL A 11 7.62 1.34 32.75
N LEU A 12 6.83 0.28 32.99
CA LEU A 12 6.98 -0.97 32.25
C LEU A 12 6.72 -0.63 30.78
N MET A 13 7.79 -0.48 29.99
CA MET A 13 7.66 -0.68 28.56
C MET A 13 7.30 -2.15 28.37
N LEU A 14 6.00 -2.43 28.22
CA LEU A 14 5.55 -3.66 27.60
C LEU A 14 6.03 -3.59 26.16
N ALA A 15 7.22 -4.13 25.90
CA ALA A 15 7.59 -4.58 24.58
C ALA A 15 6.54 -5.63 24.20
N VAL A 16 5.53 -5.21 23.45
CA VAL A 16 4.64 -6.13 22.78
C VAL A 16 5.54 -6.88 21.80
N PRO A 17 5.72 -8.20 21.93
CA PRO A 17 6.38 -8.94 20.88
C PRO A 17 5.47 -8.79 19.66
N VAL A 18 5.91 -8.03 18.66
CA VAL A 18 5.38 -8.19 17.31
C VAL A 18 5.78 -9.61 16.92
N GLN A 19 4.88 -10.56 17.17
CA GLN A 19 5.00 -11.88 16.60
C GLN A 19 4.98 -11.65 15.09
N ALA A 20 6.12 -11.88 14.45
CA ALA A 20 6.14 -12.12 13.02
C ALA A 20 5.26 -13.35 12.82
N GLU A 21 4.02 -13.13 12.40
CA GLU A 21 3.12 -14.21 12.03
C GLU A 21 3.81 -14.98 10.91
N GLU A 22 3.98 -16.29 11.13
CA GLU A 22 4.59 -17.18 10.16
C GLU A 22 3.88 -17.04 8.81
N ASN A 23 4.65 -17.09 7.72
CA ASN A 23 4.18 -16.93 6.36
C ASN A 23 2.91 -17.76 6.11
N PRO A 24 1.78 -17.15 5.69
CA PRO A 24 0.53 -17.86 5.54
C PRO A 24 0.68 -19.00 4.54
N THR A 25 0.21 -20.19 4.94
CA THR A 25 0.16 -21.35 4.06
C THR A 25 -0.99 -21.18 3.04
N ARG A 26 -0.99 -21.94 1.94
CA ARG A 26 -1.94 -21.77 0.82
C ARG A 26 -3.43 -21.76 1.23
N ASP A 27 -3.79 -22.31 2.37
CA ASP A 27 -5.17 -22.36 2.86
C ASP A 27 -5.63 -21.07 3.59
N ASP A 28 -4.69 -20.19 4.01
CA ASP A 28 -4.95 -18.92 4.70
C ASP A 28 -5.54 -17.83 3.79
N PHE A 29 -5.33 -17.92 2.46
CA PHE A 29 -5.88 -16.94 1.52
C PHE A 29 -7.41 -16.97 1.49
N SER A 30 -8.01 -18.13 1.77
CA SER A 30 -9.46 -18.25 1.87
C SER A 30 -10.03 -17.40 3.01
N ASP A 31 -9.27 -17.16 4.07
CA ASP A 31 -9.69 -16.35 5.22
C ASP A 31 -9.54 -14.84 4.96
N VAL A 32 -8.55 -14.43 4.17
CA VAL A 32 -8.43 -13.04 3.69
C VAL A 32 -9.64 -12.66 2.82
N LEU A 33 -10.09 -13.56 1.95
CA LEU A 33 -11.27 -13.37 1.09
C LEU A 33 -12.61 -13.47 1.83
N LYS A 34 -12.63 -13.96 3.08
CA LYS A 34 -13.85 -14.02 3.92
C LYS A 34 -14.16 -12.69 4.59
N GLN A 35 -13.19 -11.77 4.69
CA GLN A 35 -13.46 -10.42 5.18
C GLN A 35 -14.16 -9.60 4.10
N PRO A 36 -15.06 -8.67 4.45
CA PRO A 36 -15.58 -7.72 3.48
C PRO A 36 -14.41 -6.95 2.88
N MET A 37 -14.23 -7.18 1.58
CA MET A 37 -13.22 -6.54 0.75
C MET A 37 -13.69 -5.11 0.46
N PRO A 38 -12.83 -4.09 0.58
CA PRO A 38 -13.24 -2.72 0.24
C PRO A 38 -13.70 -2.62 -1.21
N ASP A 39 -14.57 -1.67 -1.53
CA ASP A 39 -14.95 -1.40 -2.91
C ASP A 39 -14.04 -0.32 -3.51
N TYR A 40 -13.53 0.60 -2.68
CA TYR A 40 -12.73 1.76 -3.06
C TYR A 40 -11.55 2.01 -2.11
N LEU A 41 -10.53 2.76 -2.56
CA LEU A 41 -9.40 3.14 -1.70
C LEU A 41 -9.87 4.08 -0.58
N THR A 42 -10.88 4.91 -0.84
CA THR A 42 -11.51 5.78 0.17
C THR A 42 -12.10 5.00 1.35
N ASP A 43 -12.49 3.74 1.17
CA ASP A 43 -13.01 2.90 2.25
C ASP A 43 -11.94 2.49 3.27
N VAL A 44 -10.66 2.61 2.90
CA VAL A 44 -9.54 2.06 3.68
C VAL A 44 -8.39 3.02 3.91
N ILE A 45 -8.25 4.09 3.14
CA ILE A 45 -7.07 4.98 3.19
C ILE A 45 -6.82 5.59 4.57
N ASP A 46 -7.86 5.79 5.38
CA ASP A 46 -7.76 6.32 6.75
C ASP A 46 -7.40 5.26 7.79
N LYS A 47 -7.39 3.97 7.42
CA LYS A 47 -6.91 2.92 8.32
C LYS A 47 -5.40 3.07 8.49
N PRO A 48 -4.85 2.86 9.71
CA PRO A 48 -3.45 3.16 9.99
C PRO A 48 -2.43 2.46 9.07
N ASP A 49 -2.68 1.22 8.66
CA ASP A 49 -1.79 0.47 7.76
C ASP A 49 -1.79 1.03 6.34
N TYR A 50 -2.97 1.36 5.78
CA TYR A 50 -3.09 1.99 4.46
C TYR A 50 -2.52 3.40 4.46
N ARG A 51 -2.76 4.20 5.51
CA ARG A 51 -2.18 5.56 5.62
C ARG A 51 -0.66 5.50 5.70
N MET A 52 -0.11 4.55 6.44
CA MET A 52 1.34 4.33 6.50
C MET A 52 1.90 3.93 5.13
N LYS A 53 1.27 2.98 4.44
CA LYS A 53 1.63 2.55 3.08
C LYS A 53 1.57 3.70 2.07
N TRP A 54 0.53 4.51 2.13
CA TRP A 54 0.36 5.70 1.29
C TRP A 54 1.45 6.74 1.52
N ASN A 55 1.74 7.06 2.79
CA ASN A 55 2.78 8.03 3.11
C ASN A 55 4.18 7.52 2.69
N GLY A 56 4.46 6.23 2.91
CA GLY A 56 5.72 5.60 2.53
C GLY A 56 5.94 5.55 1.01
N LEU A 57 4.86 5.59 0.23
CA LEU A 57 4.94 5.61 -1.23
C LEU A 57 5.70 6.84 -1.76
N PHE A 58 5.51 8.00 -1.11
CA PHE A 58 6.05 9.30 -1.52
C PHE A 58 7.26 9.76 -0.69
N GLU A 59 7.78 8.89 0.18
CA GLU A 59 8.92 9.25 1.02
C GLU A 59 10.16 9.56 0.16
N GLY A 60 10.71 10.78 0.33
CA GLY A 60 11.87 11.25 -0.43
C GLY A 60 11.58 11.67 -1.88
N GLU A 61 10.34 11.56 -2.34
CA GLU A 61 9.93 11.96 -3.69
C GLU A 61 9.74 13.47 -3.79
N VAL A 62 10.14 14.05 -4.93
CA VAL A 62 9.99 15.48 -5.21
C VAL A 62 9.03 15.70 -6.38
N GLY A 63 8.28 16.80 -6.31
CA GLY A 63 7.34 17.16 -7.36
C GLY A 63 6.24 16.13 -7.57
N VAL A 64 5.74 15.49 -6.50
CA VAL A 64 4.51 14.69 -6.56
C VAL A 64 3.36 15.63 -6.92
N ASP A 65 2.50 15.21 -7.83
CA ASP A 65 1.33 15.99 -8.22
C ASP A 65 0.43 16.28 -7.01
N GLN A 66 -0.01 17.53 -6.91
CA GLN A 66 -0.78 17.99 -5.74
C GLN A 66 -2.05 17.18 -5.52
N TRP A 67 -2.82 16.89 -6.59
CA TRP A 67 -4.05 16.11 -6.49
C TRP A 67 -3.81 14.70 -5.92
N LEU A 68 -2.65 14.12 -6.21
CA LEU A 68 -2.27 12.80 -5.72
C LEU A 68 -1.78 12.89 -4.27
N ALA A 69 -0.92 13.87 -3.94
CA ALA A 69 -0.43 14.06 -2.59
C ALA A 69 -1.57 14.36 -1.59
N GLU A 70 -2.60 15.09 -2.02
CA GLU A 70 -3.77 15.48 -1.21
C GLU A 70 -4.94 14.49 -1.27
N TYR A 71 -4.82 13.40 -2.03
CA TYR A 71 -5.88 12.40 -2.20
C TYR A 71 -6.54 11.95 -0.89
N PRO A 72 -5.80 11.62 0.19
CA PRO A 72 -6.43 11.13 1.41
C PRO A 72 -7.37 12.15 2.08
N ASP A 73 -7.17 13.45 1.81
CA ASP A 73 -7.94 14.52 2.43
C ASP A 73 -9.01 15.09 1.48
N ASN A 74 -8.75 15.07 0.17
CA ASN A 74 -9.60 15.69 -0.86
C ASN A 74 -10.30 14.69 -1.79
N GLY A 75 -9.91 13.42 -1.77
CA GLY A 75 -10.38 12.38 -2.68
C GLY A 75 -9.88 12.56 -4.11
N ALA A 76 -10.25 11.59 -4.96
CA ALA A 76 -10.04 11.61 -6.40
C ALA A 76 -11.18 10.85 -7.08
N VAL A 77 -11.17 10.77 -8.41
CA VAL A 77 -12.06 9.85 -9.12
C VAL A 77 -11.48 8.45 -9.01
N GLU A 78 -12.27 7.50 -8.51
CA GLU A 78 -11.84 6.12 -8.27
C GLU A 78 -12.57 5.13 -9.16
N HIS A 79 -11.89 4.03 -9.47
CA HIS A 79 -12.50 2.81 -9.96
C HIS A 79 -12.62 1.79 -8.82
N PRO A 80 -13.59 0.87 -8.89
CA PRO A 80 -13.65 -0.25 -7.96
C PRO A 80 -12.30 -0.99 -7.93
N VAL A 81 -11.89 -1.39 -6.73
CA VAL A 81 -10.62 -2.10 -6.55
C VAL A 81 -10.61 -3.44 -7.30
N GLU A 82 -9.46 -3.77 -7.87
CA GLU A 82 -9.22 -5.08 -8.47
C GLU A 82 -8.37 -5.94 -7.54
N TYR A 83 -8.70 -7.23 -7.46
CA TYR A 83 -7.97 -8.20 -6.65
C TYR A 83 -7.28 -9.23 -7.52
N VAL A 84 -5.98 -9.43 -7.28
CA VAL A 84 -5.19 -10.41 -8.01
C VAL A 84 -4.39 -11.27 -7.05
N GLU A 85 -4.55 -12.59 -7.18
CA GLU A 85 -3.69 -13.57 -6.52
C GLU A 85 -2.46 -13.83 -7.40
N GLU A 86 -1.26 -13.58 -6.85
CA GLU A 86 -0.01 -13.82 -7.55
C GLU A 86 1.11 -14.18 -6.58
N GLY A 87 1.89 -15.20 -6.89
CA GLY A 87 3.04 -15.61 -6.07
C GLY A 87 2.74 -15.94 -4.60
N GLY A 88 1.50 -16.26 -4.24
CA GLY A 88 1.07 -16.46 -2.84
C GLY A 88 0.78 -15.16 -2.10
N PHE A 89 0.37 -14.12 -2.81
CA PHE A 89 -0.10 -12.87 -2.22
C PHE A 89 -1.41 -12.46 -2.89
N VAL A 90 -2.31 -11.85 -2.12
CA VAL A 90 -3.47 -11.13 -2.66
C VAL A 90 -3.07 -9.67 -2.76
N PHE A 91 -3.04 -9.15 -3.99
CA PHE A 91 -2.82 -7.75 -4.27
C PHE A 91 -4.15 -7.03 -4.47
N GLU A 92 -4.27 -5.87 -3.85
CA GLU A 92 -5.33 -4.89 -4.04
C GLU A 92 -4.79 -3.81 -4.98
N ILE A 93 -5.47 -3.61 -6.10
CA ILE A 93 -5.07 -2.67 -7.15
C ILE A 93 -6.12 -1.57 -7.20
N TYR A 94 -5.75 -0.40 -6.69
CA TYR A 94 -6.59 0.78 -6.70
C TYR A 94 -6.21 1.67 -7.89
N SER A 95 -7.21 2.10 -8.65
CA SER A 95 -7.01 2.99 -9.80
C SER A 95 -7.70 4.32 -9.54
N LEU A 96 -6.91 5.38 -9.54
CA LEU A 96 -7.33 6.76 -9.34
C LEU A 96 -7.10 7.57 -10.62
N CYS A 97 -7.86 8.63 -10.78
CA CYS A 97 -7.58 9.62 -11.80
C CYS A 97 -7.85 11.05 -11.31
N GLU A 98 -7.11 12.00 -11.86
CA GLU A 98 -7.19 13.40 -11.45
C GLU A 98 -8.61 13.94 -11.68
N PRO A 99 -9.23 14.61 -10.68
CA PRO A 99 -10.53 15.23 -10.84
C PRO A 99 -10.60 16.14 -12.07
N HIS A 100 -11.61 15.94 -12.91
CA HIS A 100 -11.81 16.66 -14.18
C HIS A 100 -10.74 16.43 -15.26
N ASN A 101 -9.71 15.60 -15.02
CA ASN A 101 -8.64 15.29 -15.96
C ASN A 101 -8.32 13.78 -16.03
N CYS A 102 -9.34 12.92 -15.89
CA CYS A 102 -9.13 11.49 -15.79
C CYS A 102 -8.47 10.81 -16.99
N TRP A 103 -8.55 11.43 -18.16
CA TRP A 103 -7.85 10.95 -19.34
C TRP A 103 -6.37 11.35 -19.36
N GLY A 104 -6.03 12.50 -18.76
CA GLY A 104 -4.70 13.09 -18.82
C GLY A 104 -3.81 12.78 -17.62
N SER A 105 -4.35 12.30 -16.50
CA SER A 105 -3.55 11.94 -15.32
C SER A 105 -4.22 10.82 -14.53
N LYS A 106 -3.52 9.68 -14.44
CA LYS A 106 -3.98 8.45 -13.80
C LYS A 106 -2.92 7.96 -12.83
N PHE A 107 -3.39 7.29 -11.79
CA PHE A 107 -2.53 6.67 -10.80
C PHE A 107 -3.04 5.29 -10.42
N THR A 108 -2.14 4.32 -10.37
CA THR A 108 -2.41 2.97 -9.89
C THR A 108 -1.60 2.73 -8.63
N PHE A 109 -2.28 2.32 -7.56
CA PHE A 109 -1.69 1.94 -6.28
C PHE A 109 -1.87 0.44 -6.06
N VAL A 110 -0.76 -0.27 -5.85
CA VAL A 110 -0.75 -1.72 -5.63
C VAL A 110 -0.22 -2.00 -4.24
N VAL A 111 -1.03 -2.70 -3.44
CA VAL A 111 -0.68 -3.10 -2.08
C VAL A 111 -1.11 -4.54 -1.82
N SER A 112 -0.52 -5.15 -0.79
CA SER A 112 -1.04 -6.38 -0.22
C SER A 112 -1.17 -6.21 1.29
N LYS A 113 -2.12 -6.90 1.93
CA LYS A 113 -2.24 -6.88 3.39
C LYS A 113 -1.06 -7.57 4.09
N THR A 114 -0.49 -8.59 3.45
CA THR A 114 0.58 -9.42 4.03
C THR A 114 1.99 -8.96 3.62
N CYS A 115 2.10 -8.03 2.66
CA CYS A 115 3.37 -7.45 2.24
C CYS A 115 3.50 -6.00 2.74
N PRO A 116 4.63 -5.62 3.36
CA PRO A 116 4.86 -4.24 3.80
C PRO A 116 5.20 -3.30 2.64
N LEU A 117 5.63 -3.84 1.50
CA LEU A 117 6.02 -3.05 0.33
C LEU A 117 4.79 -2.45 -0.37
N VAL A 118 5.04 -1.34 -1.06
CA VAL A 118 4.04 -0.61 -1.83
C VAL A 118 4.59 -0.24 -3.19
N HIS A 119 3.72 -0.22 -4.18
CA HIS A 119 4.05 0.20 -5.54
C HIS A 119 2.99 1.16 -6.06
N GLY A 120 3.43 2.23 -6.71
CA GLY A 120 2.57 3.22 -7.33
C GLY A 120 3.06 3.58 -8.73
N VAL A 121 2.14 3.75 -9.67
CA VAL A 121 2.46 4.16 -11.04
C VAL A 121 1.54 5.29 -11.44
N MET A 122 2.12 6.44 -11.78
CA MET A 122 1.42 7.56 -12.39
C MET A 122 1.69 7.57 -13.88
N THR A 123 0.64 7.78 -14.67
CA THR A 123 0.71 7.98 -16.11
C THR A 123 0.02 9.29 -16.46
N SER A 124 0.75 10.21 -17.06
CA SER A 124 0.24 11.49 -17.54
C SER A 124 0.15 11.55 -19.06
N PHE A 125 -0.55 12.56 -19.59
CA PHE A 125 -0.82 12.77 -21.01
C PHE A 125 0.44 12.93 -21.88
N ASP A 126 1.53 13.42 -21.30
CA ASP A 126 2.85 13.49 -21.93
C ASP A 126 3.57 12.12 -21.97
N GLU A 127 2.86 11.04 -21.65
CA GLU A 127 3.35 9.66 -21.53
C GLU A 127 4.48 9.49 -20.50
N VAL A 128 4.70 10.48 -19.64
CA VAL A 128 5.67 10.37 -18.56
C VAL A 128 5.11 9.41 -17.53
N THR A 129 5.70 8.22 -17.48
CA THR A 129 5.40 7.23 -16.44
C THR A 129 6.32 7.45 -15.26
N ARG A 130 5.74 7.74 -14.10
CA ARG A 130 6.47 7.88 -12.83
C ARG A 130 6.09 6.74 -11.91
N GLN A 131 7.09 6.09 -11.33
CA GLN A 131 6.89 5.07 -10.32
C GLN A 131 7.17 5.65 -8.94
N PHE A 132 6.45 5.18 -7.92
CA PHE A 132 6.59 5.53 -6.51
C PHE A 132 6.70 4.27 -5.65
N GLY A 133 7.30 4.38 -4.46
CA GLY A 133 7.66 3.22 -3.64
C GLY A 133 8.64 2.29 -4.36
N VAL A 134 8.37 0.99 -4.31
CA VAL A 134 9.19 -0.03 -4.99
C VAL A 134 9.16 0.20 -6.49
N LYS A 135 10.35 0.29 -7.10
CA LYS A 135 10.50 0.46 -8.55
C LYS A 135 10.53 -0.91 -9.23
N LEU A 136 9.56 -1.15 -10.09
CA LEU A 136 9.38 -2.39 -10.82
C LEU A 136 9.77 -2.20 -12.29
N LYS A 137 10.15 -3.28 -12.96
CA LYS A 137 10.50 -3.26 -14.38
C LYS A 137 9.25 -3.59 -15.18
N PHE A 138 8.91 -2.72 -16.13
CA PHE A 138 7.80 -2.97 -17.05
C PHE A 138 8.23 -3.73 -18.30
N TYR A 139 9.51 -3.68 -18.65
CA TYR A 139 10.04 -4.28 -19.88
C TYR A 139 11.41 -4.94 -19.67
N ASP A 140 11.65 -6.03 -20.39
CA ASP A 140 12.96 -6.64 -20.63
C ASP A 140 13.27 -6.54 -22.14
N GLY A 141 14.06 -5.51 -22.51
CA GLY A 141 14.14 -5.08 -23.90
C GLY A 141 12.78 -4.61 -24.40
N ASP A 142 12.29 -5.22 -25.48
CA ASP A 142 10.96 -4.91 -26.06
C ASP A 142 9.84 -5.79 -25.48
N LYS A 143 10.14 -6.70 -24.55
CA LYS A 143 9.15 -7.64 -24.00
C LYS A 143 8.53 -7.07 -22.73
N PRO A 144 7.19 -6.97 -22.63
CA PRO A 144 6.54 -6.59 -21.38
C PRO A 144 6.79 -7.64 -20.31
N ILE A 145 6.99 -7.19 -19.07
CA ILE A 145 7.13 -8.05 -17.88
C ILE A 145 5.82 -7.96 -17.09
N TYR A 146 5.37 -9.10 -16.59
CA TYR A 146 4.30 -9.15 -15.61
C TYR A 146 4.80 -8.58 -14.28
N VAL A 147 4.23 -7.45 -13.88
CA VAL A 147 4.68 -6.64 -12.75
C VAL A 147 4.39 -7.32 -11.41
N LEU A 148 3.24 -8.00 -11.30
CA LEU A 148 2.81 -8.64 -10.05
C LEU A 148 3.70 -9.82 -9.63
N PRO A 149 4.15 -10.73 -10.51
CA PRO A 149 5.14 -11.75 -10.13
C PRO A 149 6.43 -11.16 -9.56
N GLN A 150 6.96 -10.10 -10.18
CA GLN A 150 8.14 -9.39 -9.67
C GLN A 150 7.86 -8.82 -8.27
N PHE A 151 6.68 -8.24 -8.08
CA PHE A 151 6.30 -7.66 -6.80
C PHE A 151 6.16 -8.73 -5.71
N ALA A 152 5.54 -9.86 -6.03
CA ALA A 152 5.41 -11.00 -5.13
C ALA A 152 6.77 -11.57 -4.70
N ASP A 153 7.74 -11.63 -5.61
CA ASP A 153 9.10 -12.07 -5.28
C ASP A 153 9.82 -11.13 -4.31
N LEU A 154 9.63 -9.81 -4.47
CA LEU A 154 10.17 -8.81 -3.53
C LEU A 154 9.48 -8.91 -2.16
N CYS A 155 8.15 -9.04 -2.15
CA CYS A 155 7.40 -9.28 -0.92
C CYS A 155 7.90 -10.53 -0.17
N ARG A 156 8.16 -11.61 -0.90
CA ARG A 156 8.71 -12.84 -0.31
C ARG A 156 10.14 -12.67 0.22
N ALA A 157 10.92 -11.73 -0.31
CA ALA A 157 12.27 -11.44 0.17
C ALA A 157 12.27 -10.64 1.47
N GLU A 158 11.34 -9.69 1.64
CA GLU A 158 11.22 -8.87 2.86
C GLU A 158 10.67 -9.65 4.07
N LEU A 159 9.94 -10.74 3.84
CA LEU A 159 9.36 -11.58 4.89
C LEU A 159 10.32 -12.68 5.41
N LYS A 160 11.57 -12.73 4.93
CA LYS A 160 12.58 -13.73 5.31
C LYS A 160 13.64 -13.14 6.23
#